data_AF-A0A384D1B3-F1
#
_entry.id   AF-A0A384D1B3-F1
#
_cell.length_a   1.000
_cell.length_b   1.000
_cell.length_c   1.000
_cell.angle_alpha   90.00
_cell.angle_beta   90.00
_cell.angle_gamma   90.00
#
_symmetry.space_group_name_H-M   'P 1'
#
loop_
_entity.id
_entity.type
_entity.pdbx_description
1 polymer ?
#
loop_
_entity_poly.entity_id
_entity_poly.type
_entity_poly.pdbx_seq_one_letter_code
_entity_poly.pdbx_strand_id
1 'polypeptide(L)'
;MTDEDSDTPVSELQGGEENDLPVIQLCGLVEELSYGNSALKAETEMFEKYYNKLEPRDQRHPRLSEIKMSGAEFAQLRGRRRSKSRVGTDRVIGLSCDQKCELVQKELEDMKDEIRHMRANAERDLQHHEAIIEEAEIRWAEVQRAVHEFKKDILKTISKKKGSILATQKVMKYIEDMNRRRDNMKDKLRLKNVSLKVQRKKMLLQLRQKEEVGEALHDVDFQQLKIENAQFLETIEAKNQELIQLKLVSGNTLQVLSAYKSKLRQAMEMSINLDKEILLRNELLEKIEKETLQVEEDRAKAEAVNRKLRKQLAEFRSPQVMVYVREKILNADLEKTIKTWERKVEIAEMSLKGYRKAWNKMKTTNEQLQAICPPEK
;
A
#
# COMPACT_ATOMS: atom_id res chain seq x y z
N MET A 1 -8.49 -82.52 -0.11
CA MET A 1 -9.20 -81.69 -1.10
C MET A 1 -8.22 -80.60 -1.50
N THR A 2 -7.49 -80.68 -2.59
CA THR A 2 -7.60 -81.52 -3.79
C THR A 2 -6.19 -81.59 -4.38
N ASP A 3 -5.82 -82.76 -4.86
CA ASP A 3 -4.50 -83.11 -5.40
C ASP A 3 -4.25 -82.57 -6.82
N GLU A 4 -2.99 -82.72 -7.21
CA GLU A 4 -2.43 -82.92 -8.57
C GLU A 4 -1.66 -81.77 -9.25
N ASP A 5 -0.34 -81.95 -9.18
CA ASP A 5 0.59 -82.22 -10.29
C ASP A 5 1.11 -81.12 -11.24
N SER A 6 2.45 -81.19 -11.32
CA SER A 6 3.30 -81.15 -12.51
C SER A 6 3.94 -79.82 -12.94
N ASP A 7 5.27 -79.94 -12.98
CA ASP A 7 6.20 -79.45 -13.99
C ASP A 7 6.58 -77.96 -14.02
N THR A 8 7.71 -77.69 -13.38
CA THR A 8 8.72 -76.74 -13.87
C THR A 8 9.06 -77.02 -15.34
N PRO A 9 8.92 -76.03 -16.25
CA PRO A 9 9.70 -76.01 -17.47
C PRO A 9 10.93 -75.12 -17.25
N VAL A 10 12.09 -75.77 -17.29
CA VAL A 10 13.31 -75.13 -17.78
C VAL A 10 13.17 -75.08 -19.30
N SER A 11 13.00 -73.87 -19.84
CA SER A 11 13.31 -73.48 -21.22
C SER A 11 13.25 -71.95 -21.20
N GLU A 12 14.10 -71.18 -21.85
CA GLU A 12 15.34 -71.39 -22.59
C GLU A 12 15.70 -69.94 -22.95
N LEU A 13 17.00 -69.64 -23.06
CA LEU A 13 17.46 -68.35 -23.55
C LEU A 13 16.97 -68.14 -25.00
N GLN A 14 15.82 -67.47 -25.17
CA GLN A 14 15.56 -66.60 -26.31
C GLN A 14 16.15 -65.25 -25.94
N GLY A 15 17.29 -64.81 -26.48
CA GLY A 15 17.67 -64.89 -27.88
C GLY A 15 17.23 -63.60 -28.55
N GLY A 16 18.10 -62.59 -28.47
CA GLY A 16 18.18 -61.48 -29.41
C GLY A 16 16.94 -60.61 -29.58
N GLU A 17 16.81 -59.60 -28.73
CA GLU A 17 16.56 -58.25 -29.23
C GLU A 17 17.70 -57.37 -28.73
N GLU A 18 18.87 -57.52 -29.36
CA GLU A 18 19.77 -56.38 -29.51
C GLU A 18 18.94 -55.31 -30.21
N ASN A 19 18.47 -54.32 -29.44
CA ASN A 19 17.95 -53.09 -30.01
C ASN A 19 19.14 -52.41 -30.68
N ASP A 20 19.45 -52.83 -31.90
CA ASP A 20 20.44 -52.22 -32.78
C ASP A 20 19.94 -50.81 -33.09
N LEU A 21 20.30 -49.87 -32.21
CA LEU A 21 20.12 -48.45 -32.42
C LEU A 21 20.73 -48.13 -33.80
N PRO A 22 19.97 -47.51 -34.73
CA PRO A 22 20.48 -47.12 -36.03
C PRO A 22 21.84 -46.43 -35.90
N VAL A 23 22.79 -46.70 -36.81
CA VAL A 23 24.18 -46.17 -36.76
C VAL A 23 24.25 -44.68 -36.42
N ILE A 24 23.29 -43.89 -36.90
CA ILE A 24 23.16 -42.45 -36.62
C ILE A 24 22.94 -42.17 -35.12
N GLN A 25 22.12 -42.97 -34.43
CA GLN A 25 21.86 -42.86 -32.99
C GLN A 25 23.07 -43.32 -32.17
N LEU A 26 23.81 -44.35 -32.63
CA LEU A 26 25.08 -44.75 -32.04
C LEU A 26 26.16 -43.66 -32.17
N CYS A 27 26.27 -43.02 -33.34
CA CYS A 27 27.17 -41.88 -33.53
C CYS A 27 26.83 -40.72 -32.58
N GLY A 28 25.54 -40.39 -32.44
CA GLY A 28 25.09 -39.36 -31.49
C GLY A 28 25.46 -39.70 -30.04
N LEU A 29 25.28 -40.96 -29.62
CA LEU A 29 25.65 -41.41 -28.28
C LEU A 29 27.17 -41.36 -28.04
N VAL A 30 27.97 -41.71 -29.04
CA VAL A 30 29.44 -41.62 -28.96
C VAL A 30 29.90 -40.17 -28.84
N GLU A 31 29.30 -39.24 -29.59
CA GLU A 31 29.60 -37.81 -29.48
C GLU A 31 29.21 -37.25 -28.10
N GLU A 32 28.03 -37.60 -27.58
CA GLU A 32 27.55 -37.18 -26.26
C GLU A 32 28.45 -37.73 -25.13
N LEU A 33 28.81 -39.01 -25.19
CA LEU A 33 29.72 -39.64 -24.22
C LEU A 33 31.14 -39.06 -24.34
N SER A 34 31.61 -38.76 -25.55
CA SER A 34 32.90 -38.10 -25.76
C SER A 34 32.93 -36.71 -25.12
N TYR A 35 31.86 -35.92 -25.30
CA TYR A 35 31.72 -34.62 -24.67
C TYR A 35 31.67 -34.73 -23.14
N GLY A 36 30.85 -35.65 -22.61
CA GLY A 36 30.76 -35.92 -21.17
C GLY A 36 32.10 -36.37 -20.57
N ASN A 37 32.82 -37.26 -21.24
CA ASN A 37 34.16 -37.69 -20.83
C ASN A 37 35.17 -36.54 -20.86
N SER A 38 35.09 -35.65 -21.85
CA SER A 38 35.94 -34.46 -21.92
C SER A 38 35.66 -33.50 -20.76
N ALA A 39 34.39 -33.30 -20.40
CA ALA A 39 34.00 -32.45 -19.28
C ALA A 39 34.48 -33.04 -17.93
N LEU A 40 34.28 -34.34 -17.71
CA LEU A 40 34.77 -35.05 -16.52
C LEU A 40 36.30 -35.01 -16.43
N LYS A 41 37.00 -35.15 -17.56
CA LYS A 41 38.45 -35.03 -17.59
C LYS A 41 38.92 -33.63 -17.19
N ALA A 42 38.28 -32.58 -17.69
CA ALA A 42 38.57 -31.20 -17.31
C ALA A 42 38.29 -30.93 -15.82
N GLU A 43 37.18 -31.44 -15.29
CA GLU A 43 36.85 -31.38 -13.86
C GLU A 43 37.93 -32.11 -13.02
N THR A 44 38.36 -33.29 -13.44
CA THR A 44 39.40 -34.08 -12.76
C THR A 44 40.75 -33.37 -12.79
N GLU A 45 41.16 -32.81 -13.92
CA GLU A 45 42.40 -32.03 -14.05
C GLU A 45 42.39 -30.78 -13.17
N MET A 46 41.24 -30.10 -13.05
CA MET A 46 41.07 -28.94 -12.18
C MET A 46 41.20 -29.33 -10.69
N PHE A 47 40.54 -30.42 -10.28
CA PHE A 47 40.69 -30.94 -8.92
C PHE A 47 42.10 -31.43 -8.63
N GLU A 48 42.77 -32.10 -9.57
CA GLU A 48 44.16 -32.50 -9.41
C GLU A 48 45.07 -31.28 -9.25
N LYS A 49 44.91 -30.23 -10.06
CA LYS A 49 45.69 -28.99 -9.94
C LYS A 49 45.52 -28.36 -8.56
N TYR A 50 44.28 -28.26 -8.09
CA TYR A 50 43.99 -27.71 -6.78
C TYR A 50 44.55 -28.58 -5.64
N TYR A 51 44.37 -29.89 -5.72
CA TYR A 51 44.91 -30.84 -4.75
C TYR A 51 46.44 -30.75 -4.67
N ASN A 52 47.12 -30.67 -5.82
CA ASN A 52 48.56 -30.49 -5.92
C ASN A 52 49.06 -29.13 -5.35
N LYS A 53 48.22 -28.09 -5.33
CA LYS A 53 48.51 -26.79 -4.69
C LYS A 53 48.33 -26.85 -3.16
N LEU A 54 47.45 -27.72 -2.66
CA LEU A 54 47.15 -27.89 -1.23
C LEU A 54 48.10 -28.84 -0.51
N GLU A 55 48.65 -29.86 -1.18
CA GLU A 55 49.62 -30.76 -0.56
C GLU A 55 50.95 -30.03 -0.29
N PRO A 56 51.44 -30.02 0.98
CA PRO A 56 52.80 -29.66 1.29
C PRO A 56 53.74 -30.54 0.46
N ARG A 57 54.79 -29.95 -0.10
CA ARG A 57 55.74 -30.55 -1.06
C ARG A 57 56.34 -31.91 -0.61
N ASP A 58 56.16 -32.29 0.64
CA ASP A 58 56.70 -33.49 1.30
C ASP A 58 55.81 -34.75 1.22
N GLN A 59 54.56 -34.67 0.70
CA GLN A 59 53.62 -35.81 0.64
C GLN A 59 53.12 -36.17 -0.77
N ARG A 60 53.96 -36.02 -1.81
CA ARG A 60 53.58 -36.49 -3.14
C ARG A 60 53.46 -38.03 -3.19
N HIS A 61 52.25 -38.56 -3.21
CA HIS A 61 51.99 -39.93 -3.64
C HIS A 61 52.17 -40.06 -5.17
N PRO A 62 52.75 -41.16 -5.70
CA PRO A 62 52.93 -41.34 -7.14
C PRO A 62 51.59 -41.34 -7.88
N ARG A 63 51.53 -40.69 -9.05
CA ARG A 63 50.33 -40.61 -9.87
C ARG A 63 49.86 -42.02 -10.29
N LEU A 64 48.57 -42.31 -10.16
CA LEU A 64 47.97 -43.57 -10.62
C LEU A 64 48.20 -43.83 -12.13
N SER A 65 48.41 -42.78 -12.92
CA SER A 65 48.75 -42.87 -14.35
C SER A 65 50.18 -43.37 -14.64
N GLU A 66 51.07 -43.39 -13.65
CA GLU A 66 52.45 -43.90 -13.80
C GLU A 66 52.58 -45.38 -13.44
N ILE A 67 51.52 -45.99 -12.88
CA ILE A 67 51.49 -47.42 -12.58
C ILE A 67 51.12 -48.18 -13.86
N LYS A 68 52.12 -48.61 -14.63
CA LYS A 68 51.94 -49.60 -15.70
C LYS A 68 51.59 -50.96 -15.07
N MET A 69 50.33 -51.19 -14.76
CA MET A 69 49.84 -52.52 -14.36
C MET A 69 49.69 -53.39 -15.61
N SER A 70 50.31 -54.57 -15.62
CA SER A 70 50.10 -55.56 -16.69
C SER A 70 48.76 -56.28 -16.48
N GLY A 71 48.08 -56.65 -17.57
CA GLY A 71 46.77 -57.32 -17.51
C GLY A 71 46.74 -58.64 -16.70
N ALA A 72 47.90 -59.21 -16.38
CA ALA A 72 48.02 -60.42 -15.57
C ALA A 72 47.82 -60.19 -14.06
N GLU A 73 47.96 -58.96 -13.56
CA GLU A 73 47.81 -58.66 -12.13
C GLU A 73 46.34 -58.40 -11.74
N PHE A 74 45.50 -58.06 -12.72
CA PHE A 74 44.06 -57.86 -12.50
C PHE A 74 43.31 -59.18 -12.23
N ALA A 75 43.81 -60.30 -12.78
CA ALA A 75 43.17 -61.61 -12.68
C ALA A 75 43.40 -62.32 -11.33
N GLN A 76 44.47 -61.98 -10.60
CA GLN A 76 44.82 -62.64 -9.33
C GLN A 76 44.00 -62.16 -8.13
N LEU A 77 43.22 -61.08 -8.26
CA LEU A 77 42.37 -60.55 -7.18
C LEU A 77 41.00 -61.24 -7.07
N ARG A 78 40.59 -62.10 -8.02
CA ARG A 78 39.31 -62.85 -7.93
C ARG A 78 39.36 -64.08 -7.01
N GLY A 79 40.52 -64.42 -6.45
CA GLY A 79 40.76 -65.72 -5.82
C GLY A 79 40.91 -65.75 -4.29
N ARG A 80 40.24 -64.89 -3.51
CA ARG A 80 39.98 -65.11 -2.06
C ARG A 80 39.23 -63.93 -1.44
N ARG A 81 37.91 -64.05 -1.27
CA ARG A 81 37.18 -63.28 -0.25
C ARG A 81 36.24 -64.19 0.51
N ARG A 82 36.74 -64.68 1.66
CA ARG A 82 35.93 -65.21 2.75
C ARG A 82 35.17 -64.04 3.37
N SER A 83 33.88 -64.23 3.65
CA SER A 83 33.01 -63.22 4.24
C SER A 83 33.54 -62.76 5.61
N LYS A 84 33.69 -61.45 5.75
CA LYS A 84 33.61 -60.78 7.05
C LYS A 84 32.98 -59.42 6.81
N SER A 85 31.65 -59.40 6.93
CA SER A 85 30.86 -58.19 7.02
C SER A 85 31.31 -57.40 8.24
N ARG A 86 32.03 -56.30 8.00
CA ARG A 86 31.95 -55.14 8.86
C ARG A 86 31.54 -53.96 7.99
N VAL A 87 30.28 -53.64 8.15
CA VAL A 87 29.64 -52.38 7.81
C VAL A 87 30.57 -51.24 8.22
N GLY A 88 30.87 -50.41 7.24
CA GLY A 88 31.76 -49.29 7.30
C GLY A 88 31.82 -48.78 5.87
N THR A 89 30.66 -48.34 5.38
CA THR A 89 30.57 -47.50 4.19
C THR A 89 31.50 -46.33 4.47
N ASP A 90 32.74 -46.45 4.04
CA ASP A 90 33.60 -45.32 3.75
C ASP A 90 32.90 -44.65 2.57
N ARG A 91 31.82 -43.93 2.89
CA ARG A 91 31.18 -43.02 1.95
C ARG A 91 32.32 -42.09 1.64
N VAL A 92 32.93 -42.26 0.47
CA VAL A 92 33.74 -41.21 -0.14
C VAL A 92 32.84 -40.00 -0.10
N ILE A 93 33.10 -39.11 0.87
CA ILE A 93 32.30 -37.91 1.06
C ILE A 93 32.70 -37.06 -0.13
N GLY A 94 31.93 -37.19 -1.22
CA GLY A 94 32.07 -36.33 -2.38
C GLY A 94 31.88 -34.89 -1.92
N LEU A 95 32.65 -33.99 -2.50
CA LEU A 95 32.46 -32.56 -2.28
C LEU A 95 31.00 -32.19 -2.56
N SER A 96 30.42 -31.39 -1.67
CA SER A 96 29.09 -30.80 -1.91
C SER A 96 29.12 -29.99 -3.21
N CYS A 97 27.96 -29.82 -3.85
CA CYS A 97 27.83 -28.97 -5.04
C CYS A 97 28.39 -27.56 -4.76
N ASP A 98 28.15 -27.02 -3.56
CA ASP A 98 28.65 -25.71 -3.15
C ASP A 98 30.18 -25.68 -3.07
N GLN A 99 30.79 -26.71 -2.47
CA GLN A 99 32.25 -26.85 -2.36
C GLN A 99 32.91 -27.00 -3.74
N LYS A 100 32.25 -27.74 -4.66
CA LYS A 100 32.70 -27.83 -6.05
C LYS A 100 32.63 -26.48 -6.76
N CYS A 101 31.54 -25.74 -6.57
CA CYS A 101 31.37 -24.40 -7.15
C CYS A 101 32.42 -23.41 -6.62
N GLU A 102 32.69 -23.39 -5.31
CA GLU A 102 33.74 -22.57 -4.71
C GLU A 102 35.12 -22.90 -5.28
N LEU A 103 35.41 -24.19 -5.44
CA LEU A 103 36.65 -24.67 -6.00
C LEU A 103 36.82 -24.26 -7.47
N VAL A 104 35.78 -24.44 -8.29
CA VAL A 104 35.77 -23.99 -9.69
C VAL A 104 35.97 -22.48 -9.77
N GLN A 105 35.31 -21.70 -8.91
CA GLN A 105 35.47 -20.24 -8.88
C GLN A 105 36.89 -19.83 -8.54
N LYS A 106 37.51 -20.49 -7.56
CA LYS A 106 38.89 -20.21 -7.16
C LYS A 106 39.89 -20.56 -8.27
N GLU A 107 39.79 -21.74 -8.87
CA GLU A 107 40.67 -22.12 -9.99
C GLU A 107 40.44 -21.25 -11.23
N LEU A 108 39.22 -20.76 -11.46
CA LEU A 108 38.93 -19.80 -12.51
C LEU A 108 39.62 -18.45 -12.25
N GLU A 109 39.62 -17.96 -11.01
CA GLU A 109 40.32 -16.71 -10.67
C GLU A 109 41.84 -16.87 -10.71
N ASP A 110 42.39 -17.98 -10.20
CA ASP A 110 43.80 -18.32 -10.34
C ASP A 110 44.22 -18.37 -11.83
N MET A 111 43.43 -19.02 -12.69
CA MET A 111 43.69 -19.09 -14.13
C MET A 111 43.63 -17.71 -14.78
N LYS A 112 42.71 -16.84 -14.38
CA LYS A 112 42.67 -15.45 -14.86
C LYS A 112 43.93 -14.69 -14.45
N ASP A 113 44.39 -14.85 -13.21
CA ASP A 113 45.63 -14.24 -12.73
C ASP A 113 46.85 -14.75 -13.51
N GLU A 114 46.94 -16.06 -13.74
CA GLU A 114 47.99 -16.68 -14.57
C GLU A 114 47.97 -16.11 -16.00
N ILE A 115 46.79 -16.01 -16.63
CA ILE A 115 46.63 -15.41 -17.96
C ILE A 115 47.05 -13.95 -17.96
N ARG A 116 46.67 -13.17 -16.94
CA ARG A 116 47.06 -11.76 -16.79
C ARG A 116 48.58 -11.63 -16.69
N HIS A 117 49.23 -12.46 -15.87
CA HIS A 117 50.68 -12.49 -15.73
C HIS A 117 51.38 -12.91 -17.02
N MET A 118 50.92 -13.97 -17.67
CA MET A 118 51.46 -14.43 -18.96
C MET A 118 51.38 -13.33 -20.02
N ARG A 119 50.23 -12.65 -20.14
CA ARG A 119 50.06 -11.54 -21.09
C ARG A 119 51.02 -10.39 -20.78
N ALA A 120 51.14 -9.99 -19.51
CA ALA A 120 52.06 -8.93 -19.11
C ALA A 120 53.53 -9.29 -19.40
N ASN A 121 53.90 -10.57 -19.25
CA ASN A 121 55.24 -11.05 -19.59
C ASN A 121 55.48 -11.03 -21.09
N ALA A 122 54.55 -11.58 -21.88
CA ALA A 122 54.63 -11.60 -23.33
C ALA A 122 54.71 -10.19 -23.93
N GLU A 123 53.94 -9.24 -23.39
CA GLU A 123 53.98 -7.83 -23.78
C GLU A 123 55.36 -7.20 -23.52
N ARG A 124 55.96 -7.46 -22.35
CA ARG A 124 57.32 -6.98 -22.04
C ARG A 124 58.36 -7.57 -23.00
N ASP A 125 58.24 -8.85 -23.31
CA ASP A 125 59.18 -9.53 -24.21
C ASP A 125 59.03 -9.03 -25.65
N LEU A 126 57.80 -8.79 -26.09
CA LEU A 126 57.50 -8.18 -27.39
C LEU A 126 58.11 -6.79 -27.50
N GLN A 127 57.87 -5.91 -26.52
CA GLN A 127 58.46 -4.57 -26.47
C GLN A 127 60.00 -4.61 -26.45
N HIS A 128 60.59 -5.61 -25.78
CA HIS A 128 62.03 -5.81 -25.77
C HIS A 128 62.57 -6.18 -27.16
N HIS A 129 61.92 -7.12 -27.86
CA HIS A 129 62.29 -7.52 -29.20
C HIS A 129 62.10 -6.38 -30.21
N GLU A 130 61.01 -5.62 -30.11
CA GLU A 130 60.79 -4.42 -30.94
C GLU A 130 61.92 -3.40 -30.75
N ALA A 131 62.34 -3.13 -29.51
CA ALA A 131 63.45 -2.22 -29.24
C ALA A 131 64.79 -2.73 -29.83
N ILE A 132 65.03 -4.04 -29.82
CA ILE A 132 66.22 -4.64 -30.47
C ILE A 132 66.16 -4.46 -31.98
N ILE A 133 65.00 -4.69 -32.60
CA ILE A 133 64.82 -4.52 -34.05
C ILE A 133 65.04 -3.06 -34.44
N GLU A 134 64.42 -2.11 -33.74
CA GLU A 134 64.59 -0.67 -34.01
C GLU A 134 66.08 -0.26 -33.87
N GLU A 135 66.77 -0.74 -32.84
CA GLU A 135 68.20 -0.46 -32.67
C GLU A 135 69.04 -1.05 -33.81
N ALA A 136 68.73 -2.26 -34.26
CA ALA A 136 69.41 -2.91 -35.38
C ALA A 136 69.17 -2.17 -36.71
N GLU A 137 67.95 -1.70 -36.96
CA GLU A 137 67.60 -0.90 -38.13
C GLU A 137 68.36 0.44 -38.16
N ILE A 138 68.41 1.13 -37.02
CA ILE A 138 69.18 2.38 -36.87
C ILE A 138 70.67 2.12 -37.15
N ARG A 139 71.25 1.09 -36.53
CA ARG A 139 72.65 0.71 -36.76
C ARG A 139 72.91 0.36 -38.21
N TRP A 140 72.02 -0.38 -38.85
CA TRP A 140 72.14 -0.75 -40.26
C TRP A 140 72.16 0.49 -41.16
N ALA A 141 71.23 1.43 -40.96
CA ALA A 141 71.19 2.68 -41.69
C ALA A 141 72.45 3.55 -41.46
N GLU A 142 72.98 3.59 -40.24
CA GLU A 142 74.23 4.27 -39.91
C GLU A 142 75.45 3.63 -40.61
N VAL A 143 75.57 2.31 -40.59
CA VAL A 143 76.66 1.59 -41.27
C VAL A 143 76.58 1.80 -42.78
N GLN A 144 75.39 1.70 -43.38
CA GLN A 144 75.21 1.96 -44.81
C GLN A 144 75.65 3.38 -45.20
N ARG A 145 75.24 4.38 -44.41
CA ARG A 145 75.70 5.77 -44.59
C ARG A 145 77.21 5.89 -44.43
N ALA A 146 77.80 5.30 -43.38
CA ALA A 146 79.23 5.35 -43.14
C ALA A 146 80.05 4.70 -44.28
N VAL A 147 79.59 3.56 -44.80
CA VAL A 147 80.20 2.89 -45.96
C VAL A 147 80.11 3.77 -47.21
N HIS A 148 78.95 4.40 -47.45
CA HIS A 148 78.78 5.30 -48.59
C HIS A 148 79.67 6.54 -48.48
N GLU A 149 79.70 7.20 -47.32
CA GLU A 149 80.56 8.35 -47.03
C GLU A 149 82.04 7.98 -47.17
N PHE A 150 82.47 6.85 -46.60
CA PHE A 150 83.86 6.39 -46.73
C PHE A 150 84.24 6.11 -48.20
N LYS A 151 83.37 5.45 -48.95
CA LYS A 151 83.58 5.22 -50.39
C LYS A 151 83.72 6.54 -51.16
N LYS A 152 82.87 7.51 -50.85
CA LYS A 152 82.83 8.83 -51.50
C LYS A 152 84.05 9.70 -51.13
N ASP A 153 84.31 9.87 -49.84
CA ASP A 153 85.23 10.88 -49.33
C ASP A 153 86.67 10.38 -49.22
N ILE A 154 86.87 9.07 -49.04
CA ILE A 154 88.17 8.44 -48.85
C ILE A 154 88.59 7.68 -50.10
N LEU A 155 87.87 6.61 -50.47
CA LEU A 155 88.27 5.73 -51.59
C LEU A 155 88.39 6.47 -52.92
N LYS A 156 87.39 7.26 -53.32
CA LYS A 156 87.44 8.02 -54.58
C LYS A 156 88.52 9.12 -54.55
N THR A 157 88.73 9.77 -53.41
CA THR A 157 89.72 10.85 -53.27
C THR A 157 91.16 10.33 -53.28
N ILE A 158 91.40 9.15 -52.70
CA ILE A 158 92.74 8.61 -52.48
C ILE A 158 93.18 7.67 -53.61
N SER A 159 92.28 7.17 -54.47
CA SER A 159 92.60 6.12 -55.45
C SER A 159 93.79 6.45 -56.37
N LYS A 160 94.00 7.72 -56.71
CA LYS A 160 95.12 8.18 -57.55
C LYS A 160 96.41 8.52 -56.79
N LYS A 161 96.38 8.55 -55.45
CA LYS A 161 97.50 8.98 -54.57
C LYS A 161 97.80 7.96 -53.46
N LYS A 162 97.50 6.68 -53.70
CA LYS A 162 97.69 5.59 -52.73
C LYS A 162 99.16 5.53 -52.29
N GLY A 163 99.40 5.48 -50.97
CA GLY A 163 100.75 5.48 -50.40
C GLY A 163 101.37 6.86 -50.16
N SER A 164 100.71 7.95 -50.59
CA SER A 164 101.19 9.31 -50.28
C SER A 164 100.90 9.73 -48.83
N ILE A 165 101.74 10.60 -48.27
CA ILE A 165 101.53 11.22 -46.95
C ILE A 165 100.16 11.89 -46.87
N LEU A 166 99.72 12.54 -47.95
CA LEU A 166 98.41 13.19 -48.06
C LEU A 166 97.24 12.19 -47.94
N ALA A 167 97.39 10.99 -48.51
CA ALA A 167 96.40 9.93 -48.37
C ALA A 167 96.26 9.48 -46.91
N THR A 168 97.39 9.27 -46.22
CA THR A 168 97.41 8.89 -44.80
C THR A 168 96.78 9.99 -43.93
N GLN A 169 97.13 11.26 -44.16
CA GLN A 169 96.52 12.40 -43.44
C GLN A 169 95.00 12.47 -43.62
N LYS A 170 94.49 12.20 -44.84
CA LYS A 170 93.05 12.18 -45.12
C LYS A 170 92.33 11.07 -44.33
N VAL A 171 92.92 9.88 -44.26
CA VAL A 171 92.37 8.76 -43.47
C VAL A 171 92.40 9.07 -41.97
N MET A 172 93.50 9.63 -41.46
CA MET A 172 93.58 10.02 -40.05
C MET A 172 92.53 11.06 -39.69
N LYS A 173 92.38 12.10 -40.51
CA LYS A 173 91.34 13.13 -40.29
C LYS A 173 89.93 12.53 -40.30
N TYR A 174 89.63 11.60 -41.20
CA TYR A 174 88.34 10.90 -41.21
C TYR A 174 88.10 10.12 -39.92
N ILE A 175 89.10 9.39 -39.42
CA ILE A 175 88.99 8.64 -38.16
C ILE A 175 88.75 9.59 -36.99
N GLU A 176 89.47 10.71 -36.91
CA GLU A 176 89.27 11.75 -35.89
C GLU A 176 87.87 12.36 -35.96
N ASP A 177 87.40 12.73 -37.14
CA ASP A 177 86.06 13.30 -37.35
C ASP A 177 84.97 12.29 -36.96
N MET A 178 85.13 11.00 -37.29
CA MET A 178 84.20 9.95 -36.90
C MET A 178 84.18 9.70 -35.40
N ASN A 179 85.35 9.75 -34.73
CA ASN A 179 85.42 9.67 -33.27
C ASN A 179 84.70 10.85 -32.61
N ARG A 180 84.92 12.08 -33.07
CA ARG A 180 84.22 13.27 -32.57
C ARG A 180 82.70 13.18 -32.75
N ARG A 181 82.22 12.71 -33.92
CA ARG A 181 80.78 12.49 -34.15
C ARG A 181 80.19 11.48 -33.17
N ARG A 182 80.91 10.39 -32.91
CA ARG A 182 80.49 9.32 -32.00
C ARG A 182 80.45 9.79 -30.54
N ASP A 183 81.43 10.60 -30.12
CA ASP A 183 81.43 11.23 -28.79
C ASP A 183 80.27 12.22 -28.62
N ASN A 184 80.00 13.06 -29.62
CA ASN A 184 78.85 13.97 -29.60
C ASN A 184 77.52 13.21 -29.49
N MET A 185 77.38 12.08 -30.20
CA MET A 185 76.19 11.24 -30.12
C MET A 185 76.04 10.60 -28.73
N LYS A 186 77.13 10.10 -28.16
CA LYS A 186 77.16 9.53 -26.82
C LYS A 186 76.69 10.54 -25.78
N ASP A 187 77.13 11.78 -25.84
CA ASP A 187 76.70 12.82 -24.90
C ASP A 187 75.23 13.22 -25.11
N LYS A 188 74.76 13.29 -26.36
CA LYS A 188 73.34 13.50 -26.68
C LYS A 188 72.46 12.38 -26.11
N LEU A 189 72.86 11.13 -26.27
CA LEU A 189 72.13 9.97 -25.72
C LEU A 189 72.15 9.95 -24.19
N ARG A 190 73.26 10.31 -23.55
CA ARG A 190 73.36 10.46 -22.10
C ARG A 190 72.38 11.49 -21.55
N LEU A 191 72.32 12.69 -22.15
CA LEU A 191 71.37 13.73 -21.76
C LEU A 191 69.92 13.27 -21.92
N LYS A 192 69.60 12.61 -23.04
CA LYS A 192 68.26 12.03 -23.27
C LYS A 192 67.91 10.95 -22.24
N ASN A 193 68.87 10.09 -21.88
CA ASN A 193 68.67 9.06 -20.87
C ASN A 193 68.37 9.65 -19.48
N VAL A 194 69.09 10.69 -19.07
CA VAL A 194 68.84 11.39 -17.80
C VAL A 194 67.46 12.05 -17.82
N SER A 195 67.10 12.73 -18.91
CA SER A 195 65.77 13.36 -19.07
C SER A 195 64.63 12.33 -18.97
N LEU A 196 64.74 11.20 -19.68
CA LEU A 196 63.76 10.12 -19.62
C LEU A 196 63.68 9.47 -18.22
N LYS A 197 64.80 9.32 -17.51
CA LYS A 197 64.80 8.84 -16.11
C LYS A 197 64.02 9.78 -15.19
N VAL A 198 64.19 11.09 -15.34
CA VAL A 198 63.43 12.09 -14.57
C VAL A 198 61.95 12.04 -14.91
N GLN A 199 61.60 11.96 -16.20
CA GLN A 199 60.21 11.84 -16.64
C GLN A 199 59.55 10.56 -16.11
N ARG A 200 60.25 9.41 -16.17
CA ARG A 200 59.78 8.15 -15.58
C ARG A 200 59.51 8.28 -14.09
N LYS A 201 60.43 8.89 -13.33
CA LYS A 201 60.22 9.13 -11.88
C LYS A 201 59.00 10.00 -11.62
N LYS A 202 58.80 11.07 -12.41
CA LYS A 202 57.63 11.94 -12.30
C LYS A 202 56.33 11.17 -12.57
N MET A 203 56.29 10.38 -13.64
CA MET A 203 55.11 9.58 -13.99
C MET A 203 54.79 8.53 -12.91
N LEU A 204 55.80 7.86 -12.36
CA LEU A 204 55.62 6.90 -11.26
C LEU A 204 55.09 7.58 -9.99
N LEU A 205 55.57 8.79 -9.67
CA LEU A 205 55.06 9.54 -8.53
C LEU A 205 53.61 9.96 -8.74
N GLN A 206 53.24 10.40 -9.94
CA GLN A 206 51.85 10.74 -10.28
C GLN A 206 50.93 9.52 -10.22
N LEU A 207 51.42 8.35 -10.65
CA LEU A 207 50.69 7.10 -10.53
C LEU A 207 50.43 6.78 -9.05
N ARG A 208 51.47 6.80 -8.21
CA ARG A 208 51.34 6.56 -6.77
C ARG A 208 50.38 7.55 -6.10
N GLN A 209 50.46 8.85 -6.42
CA GLN A 209 49.52 9.83 -5.88
C GLN A 209 48.07 9.54 -6.29
N LYS A 210 47.84 9.07 -7.52
CA LYS A 210 46.50 8.67 -7.96
C LYS A 210 46.03 7.38 -7.29
N GLU A 211 46.93 6.44 -7.04
CA GLU A 211 46.64 5.22 -6.28
C GLU A 211 46.28 5.57 -4.83
N GLU A 212 47.05 6.43 -4.16
CA GLU A 212 46.76 6.90 -2.78
C GLU A 212 45.44 7.70 -2.70
N VAL A 213 45.10 8.51 -3.72
CA VAL A 213 43.80 9.21 -3.80
C VAL A 213 42.65 8.23 -4.10
N GLY A 214 42.91 7.15 -4.83
CA GLY A 214 41.96 6.05 -5.01
C GLY A 214 41.77 5.23 -3.73
N GLU A 215 42.82 5.08 -2.92
CA GLU A 215 42.80 4.43 -1.62
C GLU A 215 42.08 5.29 -0.56
N ALA A 216 42.08 6.62 -0.69
CA ALA A 216 41.31 7.52 0.15
C ALA A 216 39.78 7.38 -0.01
N LEU A 217 39.32 6.73 -1.08
CA LEU A 217 37.93 6.36 -1.27
C LEU A 217 37.81 4.85 -1.01
N HIS A 218 37.91 4.46 0.27
CA HIS A 218 37.91 3.04 0.62
C HIS A 218 36.59 2.39 0.17
N ASP A 219 36.67 1.17 -0.34
CA ASP A 219 35.48 0.35 -0.60
C ASP A 219 34.59 0.23 0.65
N VAL A 220 35.19 0.34 1.85
CA VAL A 220 34.50 0.40 3.14
C VAL A 220 33.61 1.64 3.25
N ASP A 221 34.08 2.83 2.85
CA ASP A 221 33.29 4.07 2.90
C ASP A 221 32.11 3.98 1.92
N PHE A 222 32.33 3.40 0.73
CA PHE A 222 31.25 3.12 -0.22
C PHE A 222 30.25 2.12 0.31
N GLN A 223 30.71 1.04 0.96
CA GLN A 223 29.83 0.07 1.59
C GLN A 223 29.06 0.69 2.76
N GLN A 224 29.70 1.54 3.56
CA GLN A 224 29.04 2.29 4.62
C GLN A 224 27.95 3.20 4.07
N LEU A 225 28.23 3.99 3.02
CA LEU A 225 27.22 4.82 2.35
C LEU A 225 26.05 3.99 1.79
N LYS A 226 26.32 2.80 1.25
CA LYS A 226 25.26 1.88 0.79
C LYS A 226 24.40 1.38 1.95
N ILE A 227 25.01 1.04 3.09
CA ILE A 227 24.31 0.60 4.29
C ILE A 227 23.45 1.75 4.84
N GLU A 228 24.02 2.95 5.00
CA GLU A 228 23.29 4.13 5.47
C GLU A 228 22.12 4.48 4.55
N ASN A 229 22.32 4.45 3.24
CA ASN A 229 21.25 4.69 2.28
C ASN A 229 20.13 3.63 2.39
N ALA A 230 20.48 2.36 2.51
CA ALA A 230 19.51 1.29 2.73
C ALA A 230 18.71 1.51 4.04
N GLN A 231 19.37 1.90 5.13
CA GLN A 231 18.72 2.21 6.41
C GLN A 231 17.78 3.44 6.30
N PHE A 232 18.18 4.48 5.56
CA PHE A 232 17.32 5.64 5.32
C PHE A 232 16.10 5.27 4.49
N LEU A 233 16.26 4.45 3.46
CA LEU A 233 15.14 3.96 2.65
C LEU A 233 14.16 3.15 3.51
N GLU A 234 14.65 2.23 4.35
CA GLU A 234 13.81 1.45 5.26
C GLU A 234 13.06 2.36 6.25
N THR A 235 13.74 3.38 6.78
CA THR A 235 13.12 4.36 7.68
C THR A 235 12.02 5.17 6.97
N ILE A 236 12.27 5.58 5.72
CA ILE A 236 11.29 6.30 4.89
C ILE A 236 10.08 5.39 4.61
N GLU A 237 10.31 4.12 4.27
CA GLU A 237 9.27 3.12 4.02
C GLU A 237 8.39 2.94 5.28
N ALA A 238 9.01 2.75 6.45
CA ALA A 238 8.31 2.63 7.73
C ALA A 238 7.45 3.87 8.04
N LYS A 239 8.01 5.07 7.85
CA LYS A 239 7.27 6.34 8.06
C LYS A 239 6.12 6.51 7.06
N ASN A 240 6.30 6.08 5.82
CA ASN A 240 5.22 6.09 4.83
C ASN A 240 4.10 5.12 5.20
N GLN A 241 4.42 3.92 5.70
CA GLN A 241 3.43 2.97 6.19
C GLN A 241 2.64 3.53 7.39
N GLU A 242 3.32 4.13 8.37
CA GLU A 242 2.68 4.83 9.50
C GLU A 242 1.73 5.93 9.00
N LEU A 243 2.17 6.74 8.03
CA LEU A 243 1.35 7.81 7.44
C LEU A 243 0.09 7.27 6.75
N ILE A 244 0.20 6.15 6.02
CA ILE A 244 -0.94 5.50 5.38
C ILE A 244 -1.93 5.00 6.43
N GLN A 245 -1.46 4.35 7.49
CA GLN A 245 -2.33 3.89 8.58
C GLN A 245 -3.05 5.05 9.26
N LEU A 246 -2.33 6.14 9.57
CA LEU A 246 -2.93 7.34 10.16
C LEU A 246 -3.98 7.97 9.25
N LYS A 247 -3.75 8.01 7.93
CA LYS A 247 -4.74 8.50 6.95
C LYS A 247 -6.01 7.64 6.95
N LEU A 248 -5.88 6.32 7.01
CA LEU A 248 -7.01 5.40 7.08
C LEU A 248 -7.82 5.60 8.37
N VAL A 249 -7.15 5.66 9.53
CA VAL A 249 -7.80 5.89 10.82
C VAL A 249 -8.50 7.26 10.86
N SER A 250 -7.85 8.30 10.34
CA SER A 250 -8.43 9.64 10.23
C SER A 250 -9.69 9.63 9.33
N GLY A 251 -9.62 8.98 8.17
CA GLY A 251 -10.75 8.81 7.27
C GLY A 251 -11.92 8.07 7.93
N ASN A 252 -11.66 6.95 8.60
CA ASN A 252 -12.67 6.19 9.34
C ASN A 252 -13.29 7.02 10.47
N THR A 253 -12.47 7.76 11.23
CA THR A 253 -12.94 8.63 12.31
C THR A 253 -13.84 9.73 11.76
N LEU A 254 -13.52 10.30 10.60
CA LEU A 254 -14.33 11.31 9.94
C LEU A 254 -15.67 10.76 9.44
N GLN A 255 -15.69 9.53 8.92
CA GLN A 255 -16.94 8.84 8.55
C GLN A 255 -17.84 8.60 9.77
N VAL A 256 -17.26 8.10 10.88
CA VAL A 256 -17.99 7.89 12.14
C VAL A 256 -18.53 9.22 12.68
N LEU A 257 -17.72 10.28 12.68
CA LEU A 257 -18.14 11.62 13.11
C LEU A 257 -19.29 12.15 12.24
N SER A 258 -19.21 11.97 10.92
CA SER A 258 -20.27 12.36 10.00
C SER A 258 -21.59 11.63 10.29
N ALA A 259 -21.51 10.31 10.56
CA ALA A 259 -22.67 9.51 10.95
C ALA A 259 -23.30 10.01 12.26
N TYR A 260 -22.51 10.30 13.29
CA TYR A 260 -23.02 10.87 14.55
C TYR A 260 -23.62 12.27 14.36
N LYS A 261 -23.00 13.12 13.53
CA LYS A 261 -23.54 14.44 13.20
C LYS A 261 -24.88 14.34 12.49
N SER A 262 -25.06 13.37 11.60
CA SER A 262 -26.34 13.10 10.94
C SER A 262 -27.40 12.62 11.94
N LYS A 263 -27.06 11.64 12.80
CA LYS A 263 -27.97 11.17 13.87
C LYS A 263 -28.38 12.29 14.81
N LEU A 264 -27.46 13.16 15.20
CA LEU A 264 -27.74 14.31 16.05
C LEU A 264 -28.71 15.28 15.38
N ARG A 265 -28.50 15.61 14.09
CA ARG A 265 -29.41 16.46 13.33
C ARG A 265 -30.82 15.87 13.27
N GLN A 266 -30.92 14.57 13.00
CA GLN A 266 -32.21 13.87 12.99
C GLN A 266 -32.89 13.93 14.36
N ALA A 267 -32.16 13.68 15.45
CA ALA A 267 -32.68 13.77 16.81
C ALA A 267 -33.16 15.19 17.16
N MET A 268 -32.40 16.22 16.78
CA MET A 268 -32.80 17.61 16.96
C MET A 268 -34.07 17.95 16.17
N GLU A 269 -34.18 17.50 14.92
CA GLU A 269 -35.38 17.70 14.10
C GLU A 269 -36.61 16.98 14.70
N MET A 270 -36.44 15.75 15.18
CA MET A 270 -37.49 15.03 15.91
C MET A 270 -37.90 15.77 17.19
N SER A 271 -36.95 16.30 17.97
CA SER A 271 -37.26 17.11 19.16
C SER A 271 -38.09 18.34 18.80
N ILE A 272 -37.68 19.10 17.77
CA ILE A 272 -38.41 20.28 17.31
C ILE A 272 -39.83 19.91 16.87
N ASN A 273 -40.01 18.77 16.21
CA ASN A 273 -41.33 18.30 15.79
C ASN A 273 -42.19 17.87 16.99
N LEU A 274 -41.61 17.17 17.96
CA LEU A 274 -42.29 16.80 19.20
C LEU A 274 -42.71 18.03 20.01
N ASP A 275 -41.85 19.05 20.10
CA ASP A 275 -42.19 20.31 20.78
C ASP A 275 -43.39 20.99 20.11
N LYS A 276 -43.44 21.02 18.77
CA LYS A 276 -44.61 21.51 18.03
C LYS A 276 -45.86 20.67 18.31
N GLU A 277 -45.75 19.34 18.32
CA GLU A 277 -46.87 18.46 18.66
C GLU A 277 -47.37 18.67 20.09
N ILE A 278 -46.47 18.87 21.06
CA ILE A 278 -46.81 19.17 22.44
C ILE A 278 -47.56 20.49 22.52
N LEU A 279 -47.09 21.54 21.84
CA LEU A 279 -47.77 22.82 21.77
C LEU A 279 -49.20 22.68 21.20
N LEU A 280 -49.36 21.97 20.07
CA LEU A 280 -50.67 21.73 19.47
C LEU A 280 -51.60 20.93 20.39
N ARG A 281 -51.07 19.91 21.10
CA ARG A 281 -51.84 19.13 22.08
C ARG A 281 -52.25 19.98 23.28
N ASN A 282 -51.37 20.85 23.77
CA ASN A 282 -51.69 21.77 24.88
C ASN A 282 -52.78 22.78 24.47
N GLU A 283 -52.70 23.36 23.27
CA GLU A 283 -53.76 24.24 22.74
C GLU A 283 -55.11 23.53 22.61
N LEU A 284 -55.10 22.26 22.18
CA LEU A 284 -56.30 21.44 22.11
C LEU A 284 -56.86 21.13 23.50
N LEU A 285 -56.00 20.77 24.46
CA LEU A 285 -56.40 20.54 25.85
C LEU A 285 -57.04 21.80 26.45
N GLU A 286 -56.45 22.98 26.24
CA GLU A 286 -57.02 24.24 26.72
C GLU A 286 -58.41 24.51 26.14
N LYS A 287 -58.65 24.17 24.87
CA LYS A 287 -59.99 24.26 24.25
C LYS A 287 -60.98 23.29 24.90
N ILE A 288 -60.58 22.03 25.08
CA ILE A 288 -61.41 21.00 25.71
C ILE A 288 -61.73 21.38 27.16
N GLU A 289 -60.77 21.92 27.92
CA GLU A 289 -61.00 22.39 29.29
C GLU A 289 -62.03 23.52 29.33
N LYS A 290 -61.92 24.51 28.42
CA LYS A 290 -62.91 25.59 28.28
C LYS A 290 -64.30 25.04 27.93
N GLU A 291 -64.38 24.13 26.97
CA GLU A 291 -65.63 23.47 26.58
C GLU A 291 -66.23 22.65 27.73
N THR A 292 -65.38 21.95 28.50
CA THR A 292 -65.81 21.16 29.66
C THR A 292 -66.39 22.05 30.75
N LEU A 293 -65.73 23.16 31.09
CA LEU A 293 -66.24 24.15 32.04
C LEU A 293 -67.59 24.71 31.59
N GLN A 294 -67.71 25.07 30.30
CA GLN A 294 -68.97 25.55 29.74
C GLN A 294 -70.10 24.51 29.85
N VAL A 295 -69.81 23.25 29.51
CA VAL A 295 -70.77 22.14 29.63
C VAL A 295 -71.16 21.89 31.09
N GLU A 296 -70.22 22.00 32.04
CA GLU A 296 -70.51 21.88 33.47
C GLU A 296 -71.40 23.00 33.98
N GLU A 297 -71.16 24.25 33.57
CA GLU A 297 -72.03 25.38 33.89
C GLU A 297 -73.44 25.18 33.35
N ASP A 298 -73.56 24.77 32.09
CA ASP A 298 -74.85 24.56 31.44
C ASP A 298 -75.59 23.36 32.04
N ARG A 299 -74.87 22.30 32.40
CA ARG A 299 -75.40 21.18 33.19
C ARG A 299 -75.91 21.67 34.55
N ALA A 300 -75.16 22.49 35.28
CA ALA A 300 -75.58 23.02 36.58
C ALA A 300 -76.84 23.89 36.48
N LYS A 301 -76.95 24.74 35.45
CA LYS A 301 -78.15 25.53 35.14
C LYS A 301 -79.34 24.60 34.85
N ALA A 302 -79.16 23.61 33.99
CA ALA A 302 -80.20 22.64 33.64
C ALA A 302 -80.65 21.81 34.86
N GLU A 303 -79.71 21.35 35.70
CA GLU A 303 -80.01 20.63 36.95
C GLU A 303 -80.74 21.52 37.97
N ALA A 304 -80.39 22.81 38.06
CA ALA A 304 -81.11 23.76 38.91
C ALA A 304 -82.57 23.95 38.45
N VAL A 305 -82.79 24.10 37.14
CA VAL A 305 -84.14 24.15 36.56
C VAL A 305 -84.89 22.84 36.79
N ASN A 306 -84.27 21.69 36.54
CA ASN A 306 -84.87 20.38 36.77
C ASN A 306 -85.27 20.19 38.25
N ARG A 307 -84.41 20.58 39.20
CA ARG A 307 -84.73 20.56 40.63
C ARG A 307 -85.93 21.45 40.96
N LYS A 308 -86.03 22.66 40.39
CA LYS A 308 -87.20 23.53 40.56
C LYS A 308 -88.48 22.88 40.02
N LEU A 309 -88.43 22.33 38.81
CA LEU A 309 -89.58 21.64 38.19
C LEU A 309 -90.00 20.41 39.01
N ARG A 310 -89.05 19.62 39.53
CA ARG A 310 -89.34 18.48 40.42
C ARG A 310 -89.98 18.93 41.74
N LYS A 311 -89.49 20.03 42.33
CA LYS A 311 -90.13 20.63 43.52
C LYS A 311 -91.55 21.09 43.22
N GLN A 312 -91.74 21.82 42.12
CA GLN A 312 -93.08 22.23 41.67
C GLN A 312 -93.99 21.03 41.44
N LEU A 313 -93.50 19.94 40.83
CA LEU A 313 -94.27 18.71 40.63
C LEU A 313 -94.61 18.01 41.96
N ALA A 314 -93.72 18.01 42.94
CA ALA A 314 -93.96 17.43 44.26
C ALA A 314 -94.90 18.28 45.13
N GLU A 315 -94.80 19.61 45.05
CA GLU A 315 -95.68 20.58 45.73
C GLU A 315 -97.03 20.70 45.04
N PHE A 316 -97.12 20.34 43.75
CA PHE A 316 -98.36 20.35 43.00
C PHE A 316 -99.34 19.33 43.57
N ARG A 317 -100.28 19.83 44.38
CA ARG A 317 -101.48 19.11 44.79
C ARG A 317 -102.64 19.62 43.94
N SER A 318 -103.10 18.77 43.03
CA SER A 318 -104.37 19.00 42.34
C SER A 318 -105.48 19.08 43.39
N PRO A 319 -106.22 20.21 43.48
CA PRO A 319 -107.35 20.31 44.39
C PRO A 319 -108.34 19.19 44.08
N GLN A 320 -108.80 18.49 45.11
CA GLN A 320 -109.78 17.42 44.95
C GLN A 320 -110.98 17.98 44.19
N VAL A 321 -111.43 17.31 43.12
CA VAL A 321 -112.40 17.84 42.13
C VAL A 321 -113.62 18.49 42.80
N MET A 322 -114.09 17.92 43.91
CA MET A 322 -115.21 18.45 44.68
C MET A 322 -114.94 19.81 45.36
N VAL A 323 -113.70 20.10 45.76
CA VAL A 323 -113.31 21.42 46.29
C VAL A 323 -113.34 22.46 45.16
N TYR A 324 -112.80 22.14 44.00
CA TYR A 324 -112.84 23.05 42.84
C TYR A 324 -114.28 23.32 42.37
N VAL A 325 -115.14 22.29 42.34
CA VAL A 325 -116.57 22.45 42.00
C VAL A 325 -117.29 23.32 43.03
N ARG A 326 -117.04 23.11 44.34
CA ARG A 326 -117.63 23.94 45.40
C ARG A 326 -117.20 25.40 45.29
N GLU A 327 -115.90 25.67 45.16
CA GLU A 327 -115.36 27.02 44.94
C GLU A 327 -115.97 27.68 43.69
N LYS A 328 -116.15 26.93 42.61
CA LYS A 328 -116.75 27.44 41.37
C LYS A 328 -118.24 27.76 41.51
N ILE A 329 -119.00 26.97 42.28
CA ILE A 329 -120.39 27.28 42.64
C ILE A 329 -120.45 28.53 43.52
N LEU A 330 -119.57 28.61 44.52
CA LEU A 330 -119.46 29.77 45.42
C LEU A 330 -119.14 31.06 44.65
N ASN A 331 -118.22 30.98 43.69
CA ASN A 331 -117.88 32.11 42.83
C ASN A 331 -119.08 32.53 41.94
N ALA A 332 -119.82 31.56 41.40
CA ALA A 332 -121.03 31.83 40.63
C ALA A 332 -122.16 32.45 41.50
N ASP A 333 -122.29 32.05 42.75
CA ASP A 333 -123.25 32.63 43.69
C ASP A 333 -122.83 34.04 44.14
N LEU A 334 -121.53 34.28 44.34
CA LEU A 334 -120.99 35.62 44.57
C LEU A 334 -121.26 36.53 43.37
N GLU A 335 -121.02 36.07 42.14
CA GLU A 335 -121.38 36.81 40.91
C GLU A 335 -122.88 37.15 40.84
N LYS A 336 -123.77 36.23 41.23
CA LYS A 336 -125.21 36.54 41.34
C LYS A 336 -125.50 37.58 42.41
N THR A 337 -124.86 37.50 43.57
CA THR A 337 -125.06 38.47 44.66
C THR A 337 -124.61 39.87 44.23
N ILE A 338 -123.47 39.98 43.54
CA ILE A 338 -122.98 41.23 42.95
C ILE A 338 -124.04 41.81 42.02
N LYS A 339 -124.58 41.01 41.07
CA LYS A 339 -125.65 41.45 40.16
C LYS A 339 -126.92 41.90 40.89
N THR A 340 -127.32 41.22 41.97
CA THR A 340 -128.48 41.67 42.77
C THR A 340 -128.20 42.97 43.52
N TRP A 341 -126.98 43.19 44.00
CA TRP A 341 -126.60 44.44 44.64
C TRP A 341 -126.52 45.59 43.63
N GLU A 342 -125.97 45.35 42.44
CA GLU A 342 -126.00 46.30 41.32
C GLU A 342 -127.44 46.73 41.01
N ARG A 343 -128.38 45.77 40.91
CA ARG A 343 -129.81 46.07 40.67
C ARG A 343 -130.48 46.82 41.83
N LYS A 344 -130.09 46.56 43.07
CA LYS A 344 -130.59 47.32 44.24
C LYS A 344 -130.09 48.76 44.24
N VAL A 345 -128.83 48.98 43.87
CA VAL A 345 -128.25 50.33 43.71
C VAL A 345 -129.02 51.08 42.62
N GLU A 346 -129.31 50.43 41.49
CA GLU A 346 -130.08 51.02 40.39
C GLU A 346 -131.50 51.45 40.81
N ILE A 347 -132.19 50.64 41.63
CA ILE A 347 -133.52 50.97 42.21
C ILE A 347 -133.42 52.14 43.21
N ALA A 348 -132.38 52.16 44.05
CA ALA A 348 -132.12 53.27 44.98
C ALA A 348 -131.82 54.59 44.25
N GLU A 349 -131.08 54.54 43.14
CA GLU A 349 -130.82 55.71 42.29
C GLU A 349 -132.09 56.20 41.59
N MET A 350 -132.91 55.28 41.05
CA MET A 350 -134.20 55.59 40.42
C MET A 350 -135.19 56.24 41.41
N SER A 351 -135.26 55.72 42.64
CA SER A 351 -136.13 56.27 43.70
C SER A 351 -135.63 57.64 44.19
N LEU A 352 -134.33 57.84 44.36
CA LEU A 352 -133.74 59.15 44.65
C LEU A 352 -134.09 60.19 43.56
N LYS A 353 -134.09 59.77 42.29
CA LYS A 353 -134.49 60.59 41.14
C LYS A 353 -135.99 60.96 41.19
N GLY A 354 -136.83 60.03 41.65
CA GLY A 354 -138.26 60.25 41.92
C GLY A 354 -138.51 61.26 43.04
N TYR A 355 -137.81 61.12 44.18
CA TYR A 355 -137.92 62.05 45.31
C TYR A 355 -137.46 63.48 44.94
N ARG A 356 -136.40 63.65 44.13
CA ARG A 356 -136.02 64.98 43.63
C ARG A 356 -137.10 65.62 42.75
N LYS A 357 -137.78 64.83 41.91
CA LYS A 357 -138.87 65.34 41.05
C LYS A 357 -140.11 65.73 41.86
N ALA A 358 -140.46 64.98 42.90
CA ALA A 358 -141.57 65.31 43.80
C ALA A 358 -141.27 66.56 44.64
N TRP A 359 -140.05 66.67 45.19
CA TRP A 359 -139.61 67.84 45.95
C TRP A 359 -139.62 69.13 45.12
N ASN A 360 -139.12 69.08 43.87
CA ASN A 360 -139.12 70.25 43.00
C ASN A 360 -140.54 70.69 42.60
N LYS A 361 -141.50 69.76 42.45
CA LYS A 361 -142.91 70.10 42.20
C LYS A 361 -143.59 70.73 43.42
N MET A 362 -143.27 70.26 44.63
CA MET A 362 -143.82 70.82 45.88
C MET A 362 -143.30 72.24 46.15
N LYS A 363 -142.03 72.51 45.77
CA LYS A 363 -141.41 73.83 45.83
C LYS A 363 -142.12 74.84 44.91
N THR A 364 -142.43 74.47 43.68
CA THR A 364 -143.14 75.37 42.74
C THR A 364 -144.61 75.61 43.11
N THR A 365 -145.30 74.65 43.73
CA THR A 365 -146.70 74.83 44.19
C THR A 365 -146.83 75.70 45.44
N ASN A 366 -145.82 75.71 46.33
CA ASN A 366 -145.83 76.57 47.52
C ASN A 366 -145.47 78.02 47.17
N GLU A 367 -144.53 78.22 46.22
CA GLU A 367 -144.22 79.55 45.66
C GLU A 367 -145.41 80.14 44.83
N GLN A 368 -146.34 79.31 44.34
CA GLN A 368 -147.56 79.74 43.63
C GLN A 368 -148.77 80.03 44.55
N LEU A 369 -148.79 79.54 45.79
CA LEU A 369 -149.85 79.85 46.77
C LEU A 369 -149.58 81.11 47.60
N GLN A 370 -148.38 81.69 47.50
CA GLN A 370 -148.02 83.00 48.08
C GLN A 370 -148.61 84.22 47.32
N ALA A 371 -149.51 84.06 46.34
CA ALA A 371 -149.94 85.16 45.46
C ALA A 371 -151.46 85.48 45.39
N ILE A 372 -152.39 84.72 45.96
CA ILE A 372 -153.84 85.00 45.81
C ILE A 372 -154.64 84.68 47.10
N CYS A 373 -154.50 85.52 48.14
CA CYS A 373 -155.52 85.95 49.14
C CYS A 373 -154.89 86.56 50.43
N PRO A 374 -155.30 87.76 50.89
CA PRO A 374 -155.05 88.28 52.26
C PRO A 374 -156.37 88.39 53.08
N PRO A 375 -156.42 89.00 54.30
CA PRO A 375 -155.77 88.72 55.58
C PRO A 375 -156.79 88.55 56.75
N GLU A 376 -156.39 88.08 57.94
CA GLU A 376 -157.08 88.43 59.20
C GLU A 376 -156.12 88.43 60.40
N LYS A 377 -156.04 89.63 61.03
CA LYS A 377 -155.59 89.99 62.39
C LYS A 377 -154.19 89.64 62.89
#